data_AF-A0A357AJZ9-F1
#
_entry.id   AF-A0A357AJZ9-F1
#
_cell.length_a   1.000
_cell.length_b   1.000
_cell.length_c   1.000
_cell.angle_alpha   90.00
_cell.angle_beta   90.00
_cell.angle_gamma   90.00
#
_symmetry.space_group_name_H-M   'P 1'
#
loop_
_entity.id
_entity.type
_entity.pdbx_description
1 polymer ?
#
loop_
_entity_poly.entity_id
_entity_poly.type
_entity_poly.pdbx_seq_one_letter_code
_entity_poly.pdbx_strand_id
1 'polypeptide(L)'
;MSLKNNIRSFRYSDEVAGILEGFTGNSLNEKFENIILYCFWERKKIDKQIAQRRKELDRLHEECREVRERLYEYETFEADKNRLSAALTKVALDVIDYEEKLKASMERDIVTQTDLPDLASMPVECVTKVG
;
A
#
# COMPACT_ATOMS: atom_id res chain seq x y z
N MET A 1 -50.56 -54.71 42.24
CA MET A 1 -51.00 -53.63 41.33
C MET A 1 -49.87 -53.35 40.36
N SER A 2 -50.07 -53.63 39.07
CA SER A 2 -49.09 -53.31 38.03
C SER A 2 -49.05 -51.79 37.87
N LEU A 3 -47.88 -51.19 38.07
CA LEU A 3 -47.61 -49.80 37.70
C LEU A 3 -47.79 -49.70 36.19
N LYS A 4 -48.99 -49.31 35.74
CA LYS A 4 -49.28 -48.98 34.35
C LYS A 4 -48.47 -47.74 34.00
N ASN A 5 -47.22 -47.97 33.59
CA ASN A 5 -46.35 -46.94 33.10
C ASN A 5 -46.98 -46.41 31.81
N ASN A 6 -47.45 -45.17 31.85
CA ASN A 6 -48.23 -44.55 30.79
C ASN A 6 -47.29 -44.11 29.65
N ILE A 7 -46.55 -45.07 29.08
CA ILE A 7 -45.64 -44.82 27.97
C ILE A 7 -46.52 -44.55 26.75
N ARG A 8 -46.75 -43.27 26.46
CA ARG A 8 -47.39 -42.84 25.22
C ARG A 8 -46.46 -43.21 24.07
N SER A 9 -46.97 -43.91 23.07
CA SER A 9 -46.20 -44.16 21.85
C SER A 9 -45.82 -42.82 21.22
N PHE A 10 -44.53 -42.56 21.06
CA PHE A 10 -44.04 -41.42 20.33
C PHE A 10 -43.92 -41.83 18.85
N ARG A 11 -44.58 -41.09 17.95
CA ARG A 11 -44.43 -41.25 16.50
C ARG A 11 -43.50 -40.17 15.98
N TYR A 12 -42.59 -40.55 15.09
CA TYR A 12 -41.62 -39.67 14.46
C TYR A 12 -41.52 -40.00 12.98
N SER A 13 -40.97 -39.07 12.20
CA SER A 13 -40.76 -39.27 10.76
C SER A 13 -39.69 -40.31 10.48
N ASP A 14 -39.72 -40.90 9.29
CA ASP A 14 -38.66 -41.81 8.82
C ASP A 14 -37.28 -41.13 8.82
N GLU A 15 -37.24 -39.82 8.62
CA GLU A 15 -36.01 -39.01 8.74
C GLU A 15 -35.46 -39.04 10.17
N VAL A 16 -36.31 -38.84 11.18
CA VAL A 16 -35.90 -38.93 12.59
C VAL A 16 -35.51 -40.35 12.96
N ALA A 17 -36.15 -41.36 12.34
CA ALA A 17 -35.75 -42.77 12.49
C ALA A 17 -34.32 -42.98 12.00
N GLY A 18 -33.99 -42.49 10.80
CA GLY A 18 -32.65 -42.57 10.23
C GLY A 18 -31.60 -41.86 11.10
N ILE A 19 -31.94 -40.69 11.66
CA ILE A 19 -31.05 -39.98 12.59
C ILE A 19 -30.83 -40.81 13.87
N LEU A 20 -31.88 -41.35 14.48
CA LEU A 20 -31.78 -42.18 15.69
C LEU A 20 -31.00 -43.47 15.46
N GLU A 21 -31.11 -44.09 14.28
CA GLU A 21 -30.34 -45.28 13.93
C GLU A 21 -28.83 -45.00 13.92
N GLY A 22 -28.41 -43.83 13.47
CA GLY A 22 -27.00 -43.41 13.42
C GLY A 22 -26.38 -43.07 14.78
N PHE A 23 -27.17 -42.90 15.83
CA PHE A 23 -26.68 -42.59 17.18
C PHE A 23 -26.52 -43.85 18.05
N THR A 24 -25.50 -43.82 18.90
CA THR A 24 -25.19 -44.91 19.84
C THR A 24 -26.22 -44.99 20.97
N GLY A 25 -26.54 -46.21 21.40
CA GLY A 25 -27.46 -46.48 22.51
C GLY A 25 -28.25 -47.78 22.31
N ASN A 26 -28.59 -48.44 23.40
CA ASN A 26 -29.30 -49.72 23.42
C ASN A 26 -30.84 -49.55 23.37
N SER A 27 -31.33 -48.37 23.71
CA SER A 27 -32.74 -48.02 23.66
C SER A 27 -32.99 -46.73 22.89
N LEU A 28 -34.23 -46.55 22.41
CA LEU A 28 -34.64 -45.30 21.75
C LEU A 28 -34.44 -44.09 22.67
N ASN A 29 -34.71 -44.25 23.97
CA ASN A 29 -34.53 -43.18 24.95
C ASN A 29 -33.05 -42.80 25.11
N GLU A 30 -32.17 -43.80 25.21
CA GLU A 30 -30.72 -43.57 25.31
C GLU A 30 -30.17 -42.88 24.05
N LYS A 31 -30.59 -43.33 22.86
CA LYS A 31 -30.23 -42.69 21.59
C LYS A 31 -30.70 -41.23 21.54
N PHE A 32 -31.93 -40.97 21.97
CA PHE A 32 -32.49 -39.62 22.02
C PHE A 32 -31.75 -38.72 23.01
N GLU A 33 -31.44 -39.21 24.20
CA GLU A 33 -30.61 -38.48 25.19
C GLU A 33 -29.23 -38.15 24.62
N ASN A 34 -28.57 -39.13 23.97
CA ASN A 34 -27.27 -38.94 23.35
C ASN A 34 -27.30 -37.89 22.24
N ILE A 35 -28.36 -37.83 21.42
CA ILE A 35 -28.56 -36.77 20.42
C ILE A 35 -28.67 -35.40 21.10
N ILE A 36 -29.50 -35.26 22.14
CA ILE A 36 -29.68 -33.98 22.84
C ILE A 36 -28.35 -33.48 23.40
N LEU A 37 -27.61 -34.37 24.08
CA LEU A 37 -26.32 -34.05 24.66
C LEU A 37 -25.32 -33.65 23.57
N TYR A 38 -25.24 -34.42 22.48
CA TYR A 38 -24.39 -34.11 21.34
C TYR A 38 -24.70 -32.72 20.78
N CYS A 39 -25.97 -32.44 20.45
CA CYS A 39 -26.39 -31.15 19.92
C CYS A 39 -26.07 -29.99 20.86
N PHE A 40 -26.25 -30.17 22.18
CA PHE A 40 -25.93 -29.14 23.18
C PHE A 40 -24.43 -28.81 23.21
N TRP A 41 -23.58 -29.83 23.22
CA TRP A 41 -22.13 -29.65 23.24
C TRP A 41 -21.58 -29.13 21.92
N GLU A 42 -22.05 -29.67 20.80
CA GLU A 42 -21.60 -29.25 19.48
C GLU A 42 -22.01 -27.79 19.20
N ARG A 43 -23.21 -27.39 19.59
CA ARG A 43 -23.62 -25.98 19.53
C ARG A 43 -22.68 -25.06 20.32
N LYS A 44 -22.37 -25.40 21.58
CA LYS A 44 -21.43 -24.62 22.39
C LYS A 44 -20.03 -24.54 21.76
N LYS A 45 -19.57 -25.63 21.15
CA LYS A 45 -18.28 -25.68 20.46
C LYS A 45 -18.29 -24.77 19.23
N ILE A 46 -19.35 -24.83 18.42
CA ILE A 46 -19.54 -23.95 17.26
C ILE A 46 -19.59 -22.49 17.70
N ASP A 47 -20.36 -22.15 18.73
CA ASP A 47 -20.45 -20.78 19.26
C ASP A 47 -19.08 -20.24 19.70
N LYS A 48 -18.27 -21.07 20.37
CA LYS A 48 -16.89 -20.72 20.74
C LYS A 48 -16.00 -20.50 19.52
N GLN A 49 -16.09 -21.36 18.51
CA GLN A 49 -15.33 -21.21 17.27
C GLN A 49 -15.71 -19.94 16.53
N ILE A 50 -17.01 -19.62 16.44
CA ILE A 50 -17.50 -18.37 15.85
C ILE A 50 -16.93 -17.16 16.59
N ALA A 51 -16.98 -17.17 17.93
CA ALA A 51 -16.42 -16.08 18.73
C ALA A 51 -14.91 -15.91 18.52
N GLN A 52 -14.16 -17.01 18.42
CA GLN A 52 -12.73 -16.96 18.13
C GLN A 52 -12.44 -16.42 16.73
N ARG A 53 -13.16 -16.89 15.71
CA ARG A 53 -13.01 -16.43 14.32
C ARG A 53 -13.37 -14.97 14.15
N ARG A 54 -14.39 -14.48 14.86
CA ARG A 54 -14.74 -13.04 14.87
C ARG A 54 -13.59 -12.19 15.42
N LYS A 55 -12.99 -12.59 16.55
CA LYS A 55 -11.83 -11.89 17.11
C LYS A 55 -10.63 -11.89 16.17
N GLU A 56 -10.37 -13.01 15.51
CA GLU A 56 -9.30 -13.13 14.50
C GLU A 56 -9.56 -12.20 13.31
N LEU A 57 -10.80 -12.14 12.84
CA LEU A 57 -11.20 -11.25 11.74
C LEU A 57 -11.06 -9.77 12.13
N ASP A 58 -11.49 -9.39 13.33
CA ASP A 58 -11.35 -8.02 13.84
C ASP A 58 -9.88 -7.60 13.92
N ARG A 59 -9.01 -8.51 14.39
CA ARG A 59 -7.56 -8.29 14.42
C ARG A 59 -6.98 -8.09 13.02
N LEU A 60 -7.33 -8.96 12.07
CA LEU A 60 -6.86 -8.86 10.69
C LEU A 60 -7.34 -7.57 10.02
N HIS A 61 -8.57 -7.13 10.30
CA HIS A 61 -9.07 -5.85 9.80
C HIS A 61 -8.24 -4.67 10.31
N GLU A 62 -7.83 -4.67 11.58
CA GLU A 62 -6.99 -3.62 12.13
C GLU A 62 -5.58 -3.64 11.51
N GLU A 63 -4.97 -4.83 11.40
CA GLU A 63 -3.67 -4.99 10.73
C GLU A 63 -3.72 -4.50 9.26
N CYS A 64 -4.78 -4.82 8.52
CA CYS A 64 -4.99 -4.31 7.17
C CYS A 64 -5.19 -2.79 7.12
N ARG A 65 -5.84 -2.20 8.13
CA ARG A 65 -6.00 -0.74 8.22
C ARG A 65 -4.65 -0.07 8.41
N GLU A 66 -3.85 -0.54 9.36
CA GLU A 66 -2.52 0.02 9.64
C GLU A 66 -1.60 -0.06 8.41
N VAL A 67 -1.57 -1.22 7.74
CA VAL A 67 -0.75 -1.39 6.53
C VAL A 67 -1.20 -0.44 5.42
N ARG A 68 -2.51 -0.23 5.27
CA ARG A 68 -3.05 0.70 4.28
C ARG A 68 -2.68 2.15 4.59
N GLU A 69 -2.72 2.54 5.86
CA GLU A 69 -2.30 3.87 6.30
C GLU A 69 -0.82 4.12 5.99
N ARG A 70 0.06 3.17 6.33
CA ARG A 70 1.49 3.25 5.99
C ARG A 70 1.74 3.30 4.48
N LEU A 71 0.93 2.60 3.69
CA LEU A 71 1.02 2.65 2.24
C LEU A 71 0.71 4.06 1.73
N TYR A 72 -0.34 4.70 2.24
CA TYR A 72 -0.66 6.09 1.88
C TYR A 72 0.47 7.05 2.24
N GLU A 73 1.03 6.93 3.44
CA GLU A 73 2.19 7.75 3.85
C GLU A 73 3.37 7.55 2.89
N TYR A 74 3.68 6.31 2.52
CA TYR A 74 4.73 6.01 1.56
C TYR A 74 4.46 6.61 0.17
N GLU A 75 3.24 6.49 -0.35
CA GLU A 75 2.84 7.09 -1.64
C GLU A 75 2.99 8.60 -1.63
N THR A 76 2.62 9.28 -0.54
CA THR A 76 2.82 10.73 -0.40
C THR A 76 4.29 11.11 -0.38
N PHE A 77 5.11 10.37 0.36
CA PHE A 77 6.55 10.58 0.41
C PHE A 77 7.21 10.37 -0.97
N GLU A 78 6.77 9.37 -1.72
CA GLU A 78 7.25 9.10 -3.07
C GLU A 78 6.88 10.25 -4.03
N ALA A 79 5.66 10.78 -3.94
CA ALA A 79 5.23 11.94 -4.71
C ALA A 79 6.10 13.17 -4.40
N ASP A 80 6.39 13.43 -3.12
CA ASP A 80 7.25 14.54 -2.69
C ASP A 80 8.69 14.37 -3.17
N LYS A 81 9.25 13.16 -3.05
CA LYS A 81 10.57 12.81 -3.61
C LYS A 81 10.63 13.10 -5.11
N ASN A 82 9.61 12.69 -5.86
CA ASN A 82 9.55 12.89 -7.30
C ASN A 82 9.43 14.38 -7.66
N ARG A 83 8.64 15.15 -6.90
CA ARG A 83 8.53 16.61 -7.04
C ARG A 83 9.88 17.30 -6.78
N LEU A 84 10.57 16.94 -5.70
CA LEU A 84 11.88 17.50 -5.38
C LEU A 84 12.91 17.14 -6.44
N SER A 85 12.91 15.90 -6.92
CA SER A 85 13.79 15.46 -7.99
C SER A 85 13.59 16.29 -9.25
N ALA A 86 12.34 16.54 -9.65
CA ALA A 86 12.04 17.37 -10.82
C ALA A 86 12.50 18.83 -10.63
N ALA A 87 12.29 19.39 -9.44
CA ALA A 87 12.76 20.74 -9.12
C ALA A 87 14.30 20.83 -9.18
N LEU A 88 15.00 19.84 -8.64
CA LEU A 88 16.45 19.77 -8.68
C LEU A 88 16.98 19.67 -10.11
N THR A 89 16.37 18.83 -10.95
CA THR A 89 16.72 18.75 -12.38
C THR A 89 16.57 20.10 -13.07
N LYS A 90 15.50 20.85 -12.77
CA LYS A 90 15.29 22.18 -13.33
C LYS A 90 16.41 23.14 -12.91
N VAL A 91 16.73 23.22 -11.62
CA VAL A 91 17.83 24.08 -11.13
C VAL A 91 19.16 23.71 -11.78
N ALA A 92 19.45 22.42 -11.92
CA ALA A 92 20.67 21.97 -12.57
C ALA A 92 20.75 22.45 -14.03
N LEU A 93 19.65 22.37 -14.78
CA LEU A 93 19.58 22.90 -16.16
C LEU A 93 19.77 24.42 -16.19
N ASP A 94 19.11 25.15 -15.30
CA ASP A 94 19.22 26.62 -15.22
C ASP A 94 20.67 27.06 -14.90
N VAL A 95 21.38 26.31 -14.03
CA VAL A 95 22.80 26.57 -13.72
C VAL A 95 23.69 26.31 -14.93
N ILE A 96 23.50 25.20 -15.65
CA ILE A 96 24.26 24.88 -16.86
C ILE A 96 24.05 25.97 -17.92
N ASP A 97 22.81 26.37 -18.18
CA ASP A 97 22.49 27.45 -19.12
C ASP A 97 23.13 28.78 -18.73
N TYR A 98 23.15 29.11 -17.43
CA TYR A 98 23.84 30.30 -16.93
C TYR A 98 25.35 30.24 -17.14
N GLU A 99 25.99 29.09 -16.87
CA GLU A 99 27.42 28.89 -17.10
C GLU A 99 27.79 29.05 -18.57
N GLU A 100 26.99 28.50 -19.49
CA GLU A 100 27.18 28.64 -20.94
C GLU A 100 27.06 30.10 -21.39
N LYS A 101 26.03 30.82 -20.92
CA LYS A 101 25.84 32.24 -21.22
C LYS A 101 26.98 33.11 -20.67
N LEU A 102 27.47 32.80 -19.47
CA LEU A 102 28.59 33.53 -18.86
C LEU A 102 29.87 33.36 -19.69
N LYS A 103 30.20 32.12 -20.09
CA LYS A 103 31.34 31.84 -20.98
C LYS A 103 31.25 32.61 -22.29
N ALA A 104 30.09 32.58 -22.95
CA ALA A 104 29.87 33.30 -24.20
C ALA A 104 29.93 34.84 -24.05
N SER A 105 29.59 35.39 -22.87
CA SER A 105 29.78 36.82 -22.59
C SER A 105 31.26 37.16 -22.45
N MET A 106 32.00 36.36 -21.67
CA MET A 106 33.43 36.59 -21.44
C MET A 106 34.25 36.51 -22.74
N GLU A 107 33.92 35.56 -23.63
CA GLU A 107 34.58 35.45 -24.94
C GLU A 107 34.35 36.70 -25.81
N ARG A 108 33.15 37.29 -25.77
CA ARG A 108 32.84 38.54 -26.50
C ARG A 108 33.59 39.75 -25.94
N ASP A 109 33.72 39.84 -24.62
CA ASP A 109 34.44 40.92 -23.95
C ASP A 109 35.97 40.84 -24.19
N ILE A 110 36.52 39.63 -24.37
CA ILE A 110 37.93 39.44 -24.76
C ILE A 110 38.17 39.92 -26.20
N VAL A 111 37.32 39.51 -27.15
CA VAL A 111 37.48 39.87 -28.57
C VAL A 111 37.44 41.38 -28.77
N THR A 112 36.54 42.08 -28.06
CA THR A 112 36.41 43.55 -28.14
C THR A 112 37.58 44.33 -27.53
N GLN A 113 38.40 43.73 -26.64
CA GLN A 113 39.62 44.37 -26.12
C GLN A 113 40.84 44.20 -27.03
N THR A 114 40.89 43.14 -27.85
CA THR A 114 41.96 42.91 -28.83
C THR A 114 41.85 43.74 -30.12
N ASP A 115 40.69 44.34 -30.38
CA ASP A 115 40.41 45.14 -31.58
C ASP A 115 40.72 46.66 -31.41
N LEU A 116 41.70 47.02 -30.55
CA LEU A 116 42.26 48.37 -30.57
C LEU A 116 43.10 48.53 -31.86
N PRO A 117 42.74 49.45 -32.77
CA PRO A 117 43.46 49.61 -34.02
C PRO A 117 44.90 50.03 -33.75
N ASP A 118 45.83 49.25 -34.27
CA ASP A 118 47.26 49.53 -34.29
C ASP A 118 47.50 50.91 -34.93
N LEU A 119 47.84 51.90 -34.10
CA LEU A 119 48.16 53.27 -34.52
C LEU A 119 49.49 53.37 -35.29
N ALA A 120 50.12 52.24 -35.64
CA ALA A 120 51.44 52.17 -36.28
C ALA A 120 51.43 52.16 -37.82
N SER A 121 50.33 52.59 -38.48
CA SER A 121 50.30 52.77 -39.94
C SER A 121 49.82 54.17 -40.33
N MET A 122 50.69 55.17 -40.16
CA MET A 122 50.59 56.43 -40.91
C MET A 122 51.83 56.58 -41.79
N PRO A 123 51.68 56.88 -43.10
CA PRO A 123 52.81 57.08 -43.98
C PRO A 123 53.50 58.41 -43.64
N VAL A 124 54.82 58.35 -43.49
CA VAL A 124 55.67 59.53 -43.30
C VAL A 124 55.75 60.29 -44.62
N GLU A 125 55.04 61.42 -44.74
CA GLU A 125 55.24 62.36 -45.84
C GLU A 125 56.52 63.17 -45.62
N CYS A 126 57.48 62.98 -46.51
CA CYS A 126 58.66 63.83 -46.66
C CYS A 126 58.25 65.24 -47.06
N VAL A 127 58.55 66.24 -46.23
CA VAL A 127 58.48 67.66 -46.63
C VAL A 127 59.89 68.24 -46.68
N THR A 128 60.37 68.47 -47.89
CA THR A 128 61.46 69.40 -48.21
C THR A 128 60.92 70.83 -48.27
N LYS A 129 61.60 71.79 -47.62
CA LYS A 129 61.60 73.24 -47.91
C LYS A 129 62.76 73.85 -47.12
N VAL A 130 63.90 74.15 -47.75
CA VAL A 130 64.26 75.40 -48.46
C VAL A 130 64.03 76.65 -47.60
N GLY A 131 65.14 77.21 -47.13
CA GLY A 131 65.29 78.48 -46.42
C GLY A 131 66.76 78.70 -46.11
#